data_AF-A0A1Z8ABW6-F1
#
_entry.id   AF-A0A1Z8ABW6-F1
#
_cell.length_a   1.000
_cell.length_b   1.000
_cell.length_c   1.000
_cell.angle_alpha   90.00
_cell.angle_beta   90.00
_cell.angle_gamma   90.00
#
_symmetry.space_group_name_H-M   'P 1'
#
loop_
_entity.id
_entity.type
_entity.pdbx_description
1 polymer ?
#
loop_
_entity_poly.entity_id
_entity_poly.type
_entity_poly.pdbx_seq_one_letter_code
_entity_poly.pdbx_strand_id
1 'polypeptide(L)'
;MMTDNSIGIDISKDFLDAHRLSDGAAARFNNSPAGFRTLSTWLADGMPTRVVFEATGAYHRNFERTFSGQLPLVKVNPLQARRFAQACGTRVKTDEVDARMLASFGNALALEPDLPIDGKQFELKELFSSRGALIKDRTRLTNRLHTQSLALVKRQTKARIDQITR
;
A
#
# COMPACT_ATOMS: atom_id res chain seq x y z
N MET A 1 -3.05 -29.32 14.21
CA MET A 1 -3.18 -28.28 13.16
C MET A 1 -2.13 -27.23 13.47
N MET A 2 -1.13 -27.02 12.60
CA MET A 2 -0.25 -25.86 12.75
C MET A 2 -1.16 -24.63 12.62
N THR A 3 -1.26 -23.85 13.68
CA THR A 3 -1.97 -22.57 13.67
C THR A 3 -1.32 -21.69 12.61
N ASP A 4 -2.04 -21.40 11.53
CA ASP A 4 -1.54 -20.53 10.46
C ASP A 4 -1.34 -19.13 11.04
N ASN A 5 -0.08 -18.72 11.20
CA ASN A 5 0.31 -17.48 11.88
C ASN A 5 0.19 -16.30 10.92
N SER A 6 -1.04 -16.00 10.52
CA SER A 6 -1.38 -14.88 9.65
C SER A 6 -1.33 -13.57 10.42
N ILE A 7 -0.59 -12.61 9.88
CA ILE A 7 -0.52 -11.24 10.40
C ILE A 7 -1.24 -10.32 9.43
N GLY A 8 -2.07 -9.42 9.94
CA GLY A 8 -2.63 -8.33 9.15
C GLY A 8 -2.00 -7.01 9.57
N ILE A 9 -1.64 -6.18 8.61
CA ILE A 9 -1.08 -4.85 8.85
C ILE A 9 -1.87 -3.81 8.05
N ASP A 10 -2.55 -2.92 8.75
CA ASP A 10 -3.09 -1.70 8.15
C ASP A 10 -2.00 -0.62 8.15
N ILE A 11 -1.81 0.04 7.01
CA ILE A 11 -0.70 0.96 6.79
C ILE A 11 -1.24 2.35 6.50
N SER A 12 -1.00 3.27 7.44
CA SER A 12 -1.29 4.68 7.28
C SER A 12 -0.03 5.49 7.00
N LYS A 13 -0.19 6.81 6.89
CA LYS A 13 0.94 7.73 6.72
C LYS A 13 1.97 7.60 7.83
N ASP A 14 1.49 7.59 9.08
CA ASP A 14 2.35 7.73 10.26
C ASP A 14 2.51 6.42 11.02
N PHE A 15 1.60 5.45 10.84
CA PHE A 15 1.55 4.23 11.63
C PHE A 15 1.35 2.95 10.81
N LEU A 16 1.79 1.83 11.40
CA LEU A 16 1.49 0.45 11.03
C LEU A 16 0.71 -0.18 12.19
N ASP A 17 -0.53 -0.57 11.94
CA ASP A 17 -1.37 -1.26 12.91
C ASP A 17 -1.34 -2.75 12.59
N ALA A 18 -0.72 -3.54 13.46
CA ALA A 18 -0.51 -4.96 13.26
C ALA A 18 -1.41 -5.79 14.16
N HIS A 19 -1.92 -6.90 13.64
CA HIS A 19 -2.68 -7.89 14.38
C HIS A 19 -2.22 -9.30 14.03
N ARG A 20 -1.89 -10.11 15.04
CA ARG A 20 -1.50 -11.51 14.92
C ARG A 20 -2.67 -12.42 15.21
N LEU A 21 -3.05 -13.24 14.24
CA LEU A 21 -4.25 -14.08 14.35
C LEU A 21 -4.09 -15.24 15.34
N SER A 22 -2.87 -15.76 15.53
CA SER A 22 -2.62 -16.97 16.32
C SER A 22 -2.89 -16.79 17.82
N ASP A 23 -2.61 -15.62 18.38
CA ASP A 23 -2.80 -15.29 19.79
C ASP A 23 -3.61 -14.01 20.04
N GLY A 24 -4.05 -13.33 18.97
CA GLY A 24 -4.80 -12.08 19.03
C GLY A 24 -3.98 -10.86 19.42
N ALA A 25 -2.65 -10.96 19.48
CA ALA A 25 -1.79 -9.85 19.84
C ALA A 25 -1.91 -8.70 18.82
N ALA A 26 -2.06 -7.47 19.31
CA ALA A 26 -2.11 -6.26 18.50
C ALA A 26 -1.02 -5.29 18.94
N ALA A 27 -0.42 -4.58 17.99
CA ALA A 27 0.61 -3.59 18.26
C ALA A 27 0.60 -2.50 17.17
N ARG A 28 0.99 -1.29 17.56
CA ARG A 28 1.15 -0.14 16.65
C ARG A 28 2.61 0.27 16.57
N PHE A 29 3.08 0.53 15.36
CA PHE A 29 4.44 0.95 15.07
C PHE A 29 4.43 2.22 14.22
N ASN A 30 5.53 2.99 14.23
CA ASN A 30 5.66 4.14 13.33
C ASN A 30 5.96 3.66 11.90
N ASN A 31 5.37 4.29 10.88
CA ASN A 31 5.73 4.08 9.48
C ASN A 31 7.07 4.77 9.15
N SER A 32 8.15 4.22 9.70
CA SER A 32 9.50 4.77 9.65
C SER A 32 10.53 3.65 9.78
N PRO A 33 11.80 3.87 9.38
CA PRO A 33 12.85 2.86 9.55
C PRO A 33 13.02 2.36 10.98
N ALA A 34 12.78 3.21 11.99
CA ALA A 34 12.82 2.80 13.40
C ALA A 34 11.64 1.90 13.77
N GLY A 35 10.44 2.24 13.31
CA GLY A 35 9.24 1.43 13.54
C GLY A 35 9.27 0.09 12.78
N PHE A 36 9.94 0.03 11.63
CA PHE A 36 10.17 -1.24 10.93
C PHE A 36 11.04 -2.20 11.74
N ARG A 37 12.09 -1.69 12.41
CA ARG A 37 12.93 -2.52 13.28
C ARG A 37 12.14 -3.07 14.47
N THR A 38 11.32 -2.23 15.11
CA THR A 38 10.50 -2.68 16.25
C THR A 38 9.41 -3.67 15.81
N LEU A 39 8.83 -3.49 14.63
CA LEU A 39 7.94 -4.47 14.01
C LEU A 39 8.65 -5.81 13.77
N SER A 40 9.85 -5.81 13.19
CA SER A 40 10.64 -7.04 12.98
C SER A 40 10.87 -7.79 14.28
N THR A 41 11.20 -7.09 15.36
CA THR A 41 11.39 -7.70 16.69
C THR A 41 10.09 -8.33 17.19
N TRP A 42 8.96 -7.64 17.06
CA TRP A 42 7.66 -8.18 17.47
C TRP A 42 7.24 -9.42 16.67
N LEU A 43 7.62 -9.51 15.39
CA LEU A 43 7.36 -10.66 14.53
C LEU A 43 8.32 -11.84 14.78
N ALA A 44 9.47 -11.61 15.41
CA ALA A 44 10.46 -12.66 15.66
C ALA A 44 9.98 -13.73 16.64
N ASP A 45 9.06 -13.38 17.56
CA ASP A 45 8.49 -14.28 18.56
C ASP A 45 7.57 -15.37 17.99
N GLY A 46 7.32 -15.32 16.68
CA GLY A 46 6.64 -16.37 15.93
C GLY A 46 6.63 -16.00 14.47
N MET A 47 7.49 -16.62 13.67
CA MET A 47 7.62 -16.32 12.24
C MET A 47 6.24 -16.42 11.58
N PRO A 48 5.78 -15.36 10.88
CA PRO A 48 4.48 -15.36 10.25
C PRO A 48 4.47 -16.30 9.05
N THR A 49 3.36 -16.99 8.81
CA THR A 49 3.18 -17.71 7.54
C THR A 49 2.94 -16.73 6.39
N ARG A 50 2.24 -15.63 6.70
CA ARG A 50 1.90 -14.57 5.77
C ARG A 50 1.67 -13.25 6.49
N VAL A 51 2.04 -12.15 5.86
CA VAL A 51 1.82 -10.78 6.33
C VAL A 51 0.97 -10.06 5.30
N VAL A 52 -0.31 -9.93 5.61
CA VAL A 52 -1.34 -9.38 4.74
C VAL A 52 -1.44 -7.88 4.96
N PHE A 53 -1.33 -7.09 3.90
CA PHE A 53 -1.49 -5.63 3.98
C PHE A 53 -2.23 -5.09 2.76
N GLU A 54 -2.95 -3.99 2.95
CA GLU A 54 -3.64 -3.31 1.87
C GLU A 54 -2.73 -2.25 1.23
N ALA A 55 -2.71 -2.20 -0.10
CA ALA A 55 -2.01 -1.16 -0.85
C ALA A 55 -2.91 0.04 -1.16
N THR A 56 -3.11 0.92 -0.16
CA THR A 56 -3.80 2.21 -0.37
C THR A 56 -2.83 3.38 -0.34
N GLY A 57 -2.87 4.23 -1.37
CA GLY A 57 -1.96 5.37 -1.52
C GLY A 57 -0.49 4.97 -1.69
N ALA A 58 0.43 5.84 -1.28
CA ALA A 58 1.89 5.61 -1.41
C ALA A 58 2.56 5.13 -0.13
N TYR A 59 1.86 5.14 1.02
CA TYR A 59 2.48 4.95 2.33
C TYR A 59 2.97 3.52 2.60
N HIS A 60 2.44 2.53 1.88
CA HIS A 60 2.90 1.14 1.93
C HIS A 60 4.23 0.90 1.20
N ARG A 61 4.69 1.81 0.33
CA ARG A 61 5.85 1.56 -0.55
C ARG A 61 7.14 1.28 0.21
N ASN A 62 7.39 2.05 1.28
CA ASN A 62 8.60 1.86 2.09
C ASN A 62 8.53 0.54 2.86
N PHE A 63 7.36 0.21 3.42
CA PHE A 63 7.11 -1.07 4.06
C PHE A 63 7.35 -2.24 3.08
N GLU A 64 6.70 -2.22 1.91
CA GLU A 64 6.83 -3.26 0.87
C GLU A 64 8.29 -3.40 0.41
N ARG A 65 8.99 -2.29 0.19
CA ARG A 65 10.42 -2.29 -0.21
C ARG A 65 11.32 -2.85 0.90
N THR A 66 11.10 -2.48 2.16
CA THR A 66 11.92 -2.94 3.29
C THR A 66 11.74 -4.43 3.54
N PHE A 67 10.51 -4.95 3.45
CA PHE A 67 10.20 -6.31 3.85
C PHE A 67 10.10 -7.32 2.70
N SER A 68 10.14 -6.87 1.43
CA SER A 68 10.25 -7.75 0.27
C SER A 68 11.44 -8.70 0.41
N GLY A 69 11.17 -10.01 0.38
CA GLY A 69 12.19 -11.06 0.55
C GLY A 69 12.64 -11.29 2.00
N GLN A 70 12.16 -10.52 2.97
CA GLN A 70 12.43 -10.71 4.41
C GLN A 70 11.22 -11.29 5.14
N LEU A 71 10.01 -10.92 4.71
CA LEU A 71 8.75 -11.42 5.24
C LEU A 71 7.90 -12.02 4.11
N PRO A 72 7.03 -13.00 4.41
CA PRO A 72 6.07 -13.56 3.46
C PRO A 72 4.91 -12.58 3.23
N LEU A 73 5.16 -11.53 2.46
CA LEU A 73 4.21 -10.45 2.21
C LEU A 73 3.06 -10.89 1.30
N VAL A 74 1.84 -10.48 1.61
CA VAL A 74 0.64 -10.65 0.78
C VAL A 74 -0.01 -9.29 0.59
N LYS A 75 0.07 -8.75 -0.61
CA LYS A 75 -0.54 -7.46 -0.95
C LYS A 75 -1.95 -7.65 -1.47
N VAL A 76 -2.94 -7.17 -0.71
CA VAL A 76 -4.36 -7.33 -1.08
C VAL A 76 -4.93 -6.09 -1.76
N ASN A 77 -5.91 -6.34 -2.63
CA ASN A 77 -6.69 -5.28 -3.26
C ASN A 77 -7.69 -4.70 -2.24
N PRO A 78 -7.72 -3.36 -2.02
CA PRO A 78 -8.67 -2.68 -1.14
C PRO A 78 -10.13 -3.10 -1.34
N LEU A 79 -10.54 -3.30 -2.60
CA LEU A 79 -11.91 -3.69 -2.93
C LEU A 79 -12.23 -5.12 -2.46
N GLN A 80 -11.25 -6.04 -2.54
CA GLN A 80 -11.44 -7.42 -2.09
C GLN A 80 -11.50 -7.47 -0.56
N ALA A 81 -10.56 -6.80 0.12
CA ALA A 81 -10.54 -6.69 1.58
C ALA A 81 -11.87 -6.10 2.10
N ARG A 82 -12.36 -5.03 1.47
CA ARG A 82 -13.66 -4.43 1.79
C ARG A 82 -14.84 -5.39 1.58
N ARG A 83 -14.88 -6.13 0.47
CA ARG A 83 -15.95 -7.11 0.20
C ARG A 83 -15.96 -8.23 1.22
N PHE A 84 -14.77 -8.69 1.63
CA PHE A 84 -14.63 -9.66 2.70
C PHE A 84 -15.14 -9.12 4.03
N ALA A 85 -14.73 -7.92 4.43
CA ALA A 85 -15.22 -7.26 5.65
C ALA A 85 -16.75 -7.13 5.68
N GLN A 86 -17.36 -6.77 4.54
CA GLN A 86 -18.82 -6.70 4.39
C GLN A 86 -19.49 -8.07 4.56
N ALA A 87 -18.91 -9.13 3.98
CA ALA A 87 -19.43 -10.49 4.12
C ALA A 87 -19.35 -10.99 5.57
N CYS A 88 -18.32 -10.58 6.32
CA CYS A 88 -18.16 -10.90 7.74
C CYS A 88 -19.03 -10.06 8.69
N GLY A 89 -19.76 -9.05 8.19
CA GLY A 89 -20.64 -8.22 9.01
C GLY A 89 -19.93 -7.18 9.88
N THR A 90 -18.67 -6.88 9.61
CA THR A 90 -17.90 -5.87 10.35
C THR A 90 -18.43 -4.47 10.05
N ARG A 91 -19.05 -3.82 11.03
CA ARG A 91 -19.67 -2.47 10.90
C ARG A 91 -18.85 -1.33 11.50
N VAL A 92 -17.92 -1.65 12.40
CA VAL A 92 -17.07 -0.66 13.08
C VAL A 92 -15.73 -0.59 12.36
N LYS A 93 -15.32 0.61 11.98
CA LYS A 93 -14.02 0.86 11.35
C LYS A 93 -13.08 1.47 12.37
N THR A 94 -12.15 0.66 12.87
CA THR A 94 -10.98 1.12 13.65
C THR A 94 -9.74 0.47 13.06
N ASP A 95 -8.59 1.13 13.19
CA ASP A 95 -7.32 0.65 12.60
C ASP A 95 -6.97 -0.78 13.08
N GLU A 96 -7.25 -1.11 14.33
CA GLU A 96 -7.08 -2.48 14.88
C GLU A 96 -8.04 -3.50 14.25
N VAL A 97 -9.29 -3.10 14.00
CA VAL A 97 -10.29 -3.97 13.34
C VAL A 97 -9.91 -4.22 11.89
N ASP A 98 -9.38 -3.21 11.20
CA ASP A 98 -8.92 -3.32 9.82
C ASP A 98 -7.70 -4.28 9.73
N ALA A 99 -6.73 -4.16 10.64
CA ALA A 99 -5.60 -5.09 10.74
C ALA A 99 -6.03 -6.54 11.03
N ARG A 100 -6.94 -6.73 11.99
CA ARG A 100 -7.50 -8.06 12.30
C ARG A 100 -8.25 -8.66 11.11
N MET A 101 -9.00 -7.84 10.39
CA MET A 101 -9.73 -8.27 9.19
C MET A 101 -8.77 -8.74 8.10
N LEU A 102 -7.66 -8.03 7.88
CA LEU A 102 -6.61 -8.45 6.93
C LEU A 102 -5.98 -9.80 7.31
N ALA A 103 -5.65 -9.99 8.59
CA ALA A 103 -5.11 -11.25 9.09
C ALA A 103 -6.09 -12.42 8.83
N SER A 104 -7.36 -12.19 9.14
CA SER A 104 -8.45 -13.14 8.96
C SER A 104 -8.70 -13.45 7.48
N PHE A 105 -8.61 -12.43 6.62
CA PHE A 105 -8.78 -12.55 5.18
C PHE A 105 -7.71 -13.45 4.56
N GLY A 106 -6.43 -13.22 4.88
CA GLY A 106 -5.34 -14.06 4.40
C GLY A 106 -5.45 -15.50 4.87
N ASN A 107 -5.84 -15.72 6.13
CA ASN A 107 -6.07 -17.06 6.67
C ASN A 107 -7.26 -17.76 6.00
N ALA A 108 -8.40 -17.08 5.86
CA ALA A 108 -9.63 -17.66 5.34
C ALA A 108 -9.52 -18.09 3.87
N LEU A 109 -8.74 -17.36 3.07
CA LEU A 109 -8.51 -17.69 1.66
C LEU A 109 -7.19 -18.42 1.41
N ALA A 110 -6.41 -18.74 2.46
CA ALA A 110 -5.07 -19.30 2.34
C ALA A 110 -4.21 -18.54 1.31
N LEU A 111 -4.18 -17.20 1.42
CA LEU A 111 -3.52 -16.34 0.42
C LEU A 111 -2.02 -16.52 0.43
N GLU A 112 -1.45 -17.11 -0.62
CA GLU A 112 -0.01 -17.32 -0.73
C GLU A 112 0.80 -16.02 -0.80
N PRO A 113 2.00 -15.97 -0.20
CA PRO A 113 2.90 -14.82 -0.29
C PRO A 113 3.25 -14.45 -1.73
N ASP A 114 3.33 -13.15 -1.99
CA ASP A 114 3.80 -12.61 -3.25
C ASP A 114 5.28 -12.95 -3.47
N LEU A 115 5.66 -13.10 -4.74
CA LEU A 115 7.07 -13.22 -5.10
C LEU A 115 7.81 -11.94 -4.70
N PRO A 116 9.00 -12.05 -4.07
CA PRO A 116 9.82 -10.90 -3.75
C PRO A 116 10.10 -10.04 -4.98
N ILE A 117 9.94 -8.74 -4.81
CA ILE A 117 10.19 -7.72 -5.83
C ILE A 117 11.59 -7.14 -5.59
N ASP A 118 12.39 -7.04 -6.66
CA ASP A 118 13.73 -6.43 -6.62
C ASP A 118 13.64 -4.89 -6.47
N GLY A 119 14.65 -4.27 -5.84
CA GLY A 119 14.76 -2.82 -5.69
C GLY A 119 14.60 -2.07 -7.01
N LYS A 120 15.21 -2.59 -8.10
CA LYS A 120 15.08 -2.01 -9.45
C LYS A 120 13.64 -2.04 -9.97
N GLN A 121 12.86 -3.06 -9.62
CA GLN A 121 11.46 -3.16 -10.03
C GLN A 121 10.59 -2.10 -9.33
N PHE A 122 10.88 -1.76 -8.06
CA PHE A 122 10.22 -0.64 -7.39
C PHE A 122 10.51 0.69 -8.07
N GLU A 123 11.78 0.95 -8.40
CA GLU A 123 12.19 2.15 -9.14
C GLU A 123 11.49 2.25 -10.50
N LEU A 124 11.47 1.14 -11.25
CA LEU A 124 10.80 1.11 -12.55
C LEU A 124 9.30 1.38 -12.44
N LYS A 125 8.61 0.81 -11.44
CA LYS A 125 7.18 1.08 -11.18
C LYS A 125 6.93 2.55 -10.86
N GLU A 126 7.81 3.18 -10.08
CA GLU A 126 7.71 4.60 -9.74
C GLU A 126 7.94 5.50 -10.96
N LEU A 127 8.97 5.22 -11.77
CA LEU A 127 9.23 5.92 -13.02
C LEU A 127 8.06 5.78 -14.01
N PHE A 128 7.51 4.58 -14.16
CA PHE A 128 6.37 4.33 -15.03
C PHE A 128 5.12 5.11 -14.58
N SER A 129 4.87 5.14 -13.27
CA SER A 129 3.76 5.91 -12.67
C SER A 129 3.95 7.41 -12.89
N SER A 130 5.17 7.92 -12.67
CA SER A 130 5.55 9.32 -12.89
C SER A 130 5.33 9.73 -14.36
N ARG A 131 5.83 8.92 -15.30
CA ARG A 131 5.60 9.12 -16.73
C ARG A 131 4.11 9.13 -17.08
N GLY A 132 3.33 8.19 -16.53
CA GLY A 132 1.88 8.14 -16.72
C GLY A 132 1.17 9.41 -16.23
N ALA A 133 1.60 9.97 -15.09
CA ALA A 133 1.07 11.22 -14.57
C ALA A 133 1.39 12.40 -15.51
N LEU A 134 2.63 12.50 -15.98
CA LEU A 134 3.05 13.52 -16.95
C LEU A 134 2.23 13.47 -18.25
N ILE A 135 1.95 12.27 -18.78
CA ILE A 135 1.11 12.11 -19.97
C ILE A 135 -0.33 12.60 -19.72
N LYS A 136 -0.91 12.29 -18.56
CA LYS A 136 -2.24 12.77 -18.17
C LYS A 136 -2.28 14.28 -18.02
N ASP A 137 -1.25 14.87 -17.41
CA ASP A 137 -1.15 16.32 -17.22
C ASP A 137 -0.98 17.04 -18.55
N ARG A 138 -0.13 16.53 -19.45
CA ARG A 138 -0.02 17.03 -20.83
C ARG A 138 -1.38 17.05 -21.52
N THR A 139 -2.09 15.93 -21.50
CA THR A 139 -3.43 15.80 -22.11
C THR A 139 -4.41 16.81 -21.51
N ARG A 140 -4.44 16.95 -20.18
CA ARG A 140 -5.28 17.92 -19.46
C ARG A 140 -4.96 19.35 -19.88
N LEU A 141 -3.69 19.72 -19.96
CA LEU A 141 -3.24 21.06 -20.33
C LEU A 141 -3.53 21.37 -21.81
N THR A 142 -3.33 20.42 -22.71
CA THR A 142 -3.69 20.56 -24.13
C THR A 142 -5.19 20.81 -24.28
N ASN A 143 -6.03 19.99 -23.64
CA ASN A 143 -7.48 20.18 -23.67
C ASN A 143 -7.89 21.56 -23.10
N ARG A 144 -7.24 22.00 -22.03
CA ARG A 144 -7.48 23.32 -21.42
C ARG A 144 -7.06 24.48 -22.33
N LEU A 145 -5.99 24.32 -23.11
CA LEU A 145 -5.50 25.36 -24.03
C LEU A 145 -6.53 25.70 -25.12
N HIS A 146 -7.31 24.70 -25.58
CA HIS A 146 -8.35 24.89 -26.60
C HIS A 146 -9.52 25.77 -26.14
N THR A 147 -9.83 25.77 -24.84
CA THR A 147 -10.99 26.51 -24.29
C THR A 147 -10.63 27.86 -23.69
N GLN A 148 -9.34 28.15 -23.51
CA GLN A 148 -8.89 29.43 -22.97
C GLN A 148 -9.03 30.55 -24.00
N SER A 149 -9.42 31.75 -23.54
CA SER A 149 -9.47 32.96 -24.37
C SER A 149 -8.36 33.96 -24.02
N LEU A 150 -8.03 34.11 -22.73
CA LEU A 150 -7.04 35.08 -22.26
C LEU A 150 -5.60 34.70 -22.64
N ALA A 151 -4.90 35.61 -23.33
CA ALA A 151 -3.54 35.39 -23.85
C ALA A 151 -2.51 35.02 -22.77
N LEU A 152 -2.58 35.66 -21.59
CA LEU A 152 -1.68 35.36 -20.48
C LEU A 152 -1.78 33.90 -20.02
N VAL A 153 -3.00 33.38 -19.89
CA VAL A 153 -3.26 32.01 -19.41
C VAL A 153 -2.88 30.98 -20.48
N LYS A 154 -3.10 31.30 -21.76
CA LYS A 154 -2.58 30.48 -22.89
C LYS A 154 -1.07 30.37 -22.83
N ARG A 155 -0.36 31.49 -22.62
CA ARG A 155 1.10 31.52 -22.51
C ARG A 155 1.60 30.65 -21.36
N GLN A 156 0.98 30.76 -20.18
CA GLN A 156 1.32 29.94 -19.02
C GLN A 156 1.06 28.45 -19.25
N THR A 157 -0.06 28.10 -19.89
CA THR A 157 -0.42 26.72 -20.20
C THR A 157 0.56 26.09 -21.21
N LYS A 158 0.93 26.83 -22.26
CA LYS A 158 1.93 26.40 -23.24
C LYS A 158 3.29 26.13 -22.60
N ALA A 159 3.77 27.05 -21.73
CA ALA A 159 5.04 26.87 -21.03
C ALA A 159 5.07 25.59 -20.16
N ARG A 160 3.94 25.23 -19.52
CA ARG A 160 3.82 23.98 -18.74
C ARG A 160 3.83 22.74 -19.64
N ILE A 161 3.19 22.78 -20.81
CA ILE A 161 3.23 21.69 -21.79
C ILE A 161 4.67 21.47 -22.27
N ASP A 162 5.39 22.55 -22.57
CA ASP A 162 6.79 22.49 -23.02
C ASP A 162 7.70 21.86 -21.94
N GLN A 163 7.47 22.18 -20.66
CA GLN A 163 8.21 21.57 -19.54
C GLN A 163 7.97 20.06 -19.41
N ILE A 164 6.77 19.57 -19.71
CA ILE A 164 6.43 18.13 -19.63
C ILE A 164 6.99 17.34 -20.82
N THR A 165 7.24 18.00 -21.95
CA THR A 165 7.59 17.36 -23.22
C THR A 165 9.10 17.35 -23.50
N ARG A 166 9.89 18.07 -22.69
CA ARG A 166 11.36 18.02 -22.69
C ARG A 166 11.87 16.77 -21.99
#